data_AF-A0A7S2CTL8-F1
#
_entry.id   AF-A0A7S2CTL8-F1
#
_cell.length_a   1.000
_cell.length_b   1.000
_cell.length_c   1.000
_cell.angle_alpha   90.00
_cell.angle_beta   90.00
_cell.angle_gamma   90.00
#
_symmetry.space_group_name_H-M   'P 1'
#
loop_
_entity.id
_entity.type
_entity.pdbx_description
1 polymer ?
#
loop_
_entity_poly.entity_id
_entity_poly.type
_entity_poly.pdbx_seq_one_letter_code
_entity_poly.pdbx_strand_id
1 'polypeptide(L)'
;GGSTRSRSAAAREVYGVGGYGQVTSNRPASGSLVGTLGIGERPIRVGWISRFMYKHAIGYMTQGLVETLPRPKYHVVVFKIHNTPEVEDEVSKHIDYHADEVVVLPSTLNLCADMVRAHRLDVLIYPEVGLDPVAYFLTYARLAPVQMAWWGHPDTTGVPTIDYFVSTKFEVADAETHYSEKLVRLEGLGAYLYRPLPGGEKNPAKWREQIRTDLALPNNFHLYLCPQALFKFHPSFDDVLVDILAKDKLAYFLLLDGRDRHAWSKLLLERMKEKMETTGHRNIDLSLSRILFYKPEFEDDMSSLYQACDVVLDTFPAGGYMTSLQALAVGAPVVTLPGRLLSTRLTYTMYKIMEIDDMIAKDPTDYVNLALKVAHNTAYRKRLASLILARSGRLFTDNTAVGEWDNLLTTAVAAAQTRASGGVDAIAAGVSEAELRAAEREVKNKKFLARDGSKIFVDGKPMGPKGGHPPAYPPEEQQKR
;
A
#
# COMPACT_ATOMS: atom_id res chain seq x y z
N GLY A 1 33.98 38.76 39.71
CA GLY A 1 33.22 37.69 40.38
C GLY A 1 32.55 36.84 39.32
N GLY A 2 33.19 35.73 38.95
CA GLY A 2 32.62 34.71 38.08
C GLY A 2 32.83 33.38 38.78
N SER A 3 31.74 32.68 39.06
CA SER A 3 31.75 31.40 39.79
C SER A 3 31.15 30.32 38.89
N THR A 4 32.03 29.67 38.13
CA THR A 4 31.78 28.34 37.57
C THR A 4 31.90 27.31 38.69
N ARG A 5 30.81 26.59 38.98
CA ARG A 5 30.88 25.32 39.71
C ARG A 5 30.21 24.23 38.89
N SER A 6 31.02 23.26 38.50
CA SER A 6 30.57 21.92 38.14
C SER A 6 29.96 21.24 39.37
N ARG A 7 28.98 20.36 39.14
CA ARG A 7 28.80 19.13 39.92
C ARG A 7 27.93 18.13 39.16
N SER A 8 28.46 16.92 39.13
CA SER A 8 27.91 15.69 38.58
C SER A 8 26.74 15.13 39.40
N ALA A 9 25.93 14.32 38.71
CA ALA A 9 25.28 13.08 39.17
C ALA A 9 24.38 13.13 40.41
N ALA A 10 23.07 13.05 40.18
CA ALA A 10 22.15 12.09 40.84
C ALA A 10 20.71 12.34 40.34
N ALA A 11 20.18 11.42 39.53
CA ALA A 11 18.73 11.28 39.35
C ALA A 11 18.43 9.80 39.09
N ARG A 12 18.23 9.06 40.19
CA ARG A 12 17.49 7.81 40.20
C ARG A 12 16.00 8.15 40.22
N GLU A 13 15.25 7.31 39.51
CA GLU A 13 13.83 6.97 39.73
C GLU A 13 12.84 8.14 39.80
N VAL A 14 11.98 8.23 38.79
CA VAL A 14 10.52 7.97 38.88
C VAL A 14 9.93 8.30 37.49
N TYR A 15 9.66 7.27 36.70
CA TYR A 15 8.59 7.32 35.70
C TYR A 15 7.83 6.00 35.77
N GLY A 16 6.68 6.07 36.44
CA GLY A 16 5.69 5.01 36.47
C GLY A 16 5.10 4.84 35.07
N VAL A 17 5.24 3.64 34.53
CA VAL A 17 4.55 3.17 33.34
C VAL A 17 3.10 2.92 33.77
N GLY A 18 2.18 3.79 33.34
CA GLY A 18 0.74 3.61 33.46
C GLY A 18 0.26 2.58 32.43
N GLY A 19 -0.46 1.57 32.91
CA GLY A 19 -0.60 0.28 32.24
C GLY A 19 -1.54 0.26 31.04
N TYR A 20 -1.14 -0.52 30.04
CA TYR A 20 -2.07 -1.20 29.15
C TYR A 20 -2.64 -2.41 29.89
N GLY A 21 -3.97 -2.51 29.90
CA GLY A 21 -4.71 -3.59 30.54
C GLY A 21 -4.26 -4.95 30.01
N GLN A 22 -4.01 -5.86 30.96
CA GLN A 22 -3.71 -7.26 30.70
C GLN A 22 -4.82 -7.88 29.84
N VAL A 23 -4.51 -8.17 28.58
CA VAL A 23 -5.20 -9.24 27.85
C VAL A 23 -4.68 -10.53 28.48
N THR A 24 -5.50 -11.17 29.28
CA THR A 24 -5.18 -12.43 29.96
C THR A 24 -4.77 -13.47 28.93
N SER A 25 -3.50 -13.85 28.98
CA SER A 25 -2.84 -14.88 28.20
C SER A 25 -3.33 -16.26 28.63
N ASN A 26 -4.38 -16.77 27.98
CA ASN A 26 -4.68 -18.20 28.02
C ASN A 26 -4.09 -18.89 26.79
N ARG A 27 -2.82 -19.31 26.92
CA ARG A 27 -2.31 -20.47 26.17
C ARG A 27 -3.11 -21.69 26.63
N PRO A 28 -3.82 -22.43 25.78
CA PRO A 28 -4.29 -23.74 26.18
C PRO A 28 -3.08 -24.66 26.35
N ALA A 29 -3.02 -25.31 27.51
CA ALA A 29 -2.06 -26.36 27.79
C ALA A 29 -2.17 -27.46 26.74
N SER A 30 -1.01 -28.03 26.39
CA SER A 30 -0.86 -29.18 25.50
C SER A 30 -1.71 -30.36 26.00
N GLY A 31 -2.89 -30.52 25.40
CA GLY A 31 -3.76 -31.68 25.55
C GLY A 31 -3.88 -32.37 24.21
N SER A 32 -3.33 -33.59 24.12
CA SER A 32 -3.50 -34.46 22.95
C SER A 32 -4.98 -34.76 22.75
N LEU A 33 -5.50 -34.51 21.55
CA LEU A 33 -6.59 -35.29 20.97
C LEU A 33 -6.50 -35.23 19.45
N VAL A 34 -6.45 -36.43 18.90
CA VAL A 34 -6.19 -36.81 17.52
C VAL A 34 -7.43 -36.58 16.66
N GLY A 35 -7.23 -36.04 15.45
CA GLY A 35 -8.22 -35.99 14.35
C GLY A 35 -8.15 -34.64 13.61
N THR A 36 -7.88 -34.53 12.31
CA THR A 36 -7.71 -35.50 11.23
C THR A 36 -6.70 -34.87 10.26
N LEU A 37 -5.50 -35.40 10.18
CA LEU A 37 -4.47 -34.94 9.24
C LEU A 37 -4.84 -35.41 7.83
N GLY A 38 -5.04 -34.46 6.92
CA GLY A 38 -5.26 -34.71 5.49
C GLY A 38 -4.39 -33.78 4.65
N ILE A 39 -3.51 -34.38 3.83
CA ILE A 39 -2.55 -33.80 2.86
C ILE A 39 -1.47 -32.90 3.51
N GLY A 40 -0.21 -33.27 3.80
CA GLY A 40 0.62 -34.46 3.58
C GLY A 40 2.01 -34.13 4.16
N GLU A 41 2.19 -34.48 5.44
CA GLU A 41 3.40 -34.51 6.30
C GLU A 41 4.18 -33.23 6.67
N ARG A 42 4.12 -32.12 5.92
CA ARG A 42 4.78 -30.86 6.33
C ARG A 42 3.87 -29.64 6.21
N PRO A 43 4.05 -28.59 7.03
CA PRO A 43 3.31 -27.33 6.88
C PRO A 43 3.46 -26.75 5.48
N ILE A 44 2.41 -26.09 4.99
CA ILE A 44 2.46 -25.30 3.76
C ILE A 44 3.38 -24.10 4.01
N ARG A 45 4.46 -24.00 3.24
CA ARG A 45 5.45 -22.92 3.38
C ARG A 45 5.00 -21.72 2.55
N VAL A 46 4.62 -20.64 3.23
CA VAL A 46 4.11 -19.41 2.63
C VAL A 46 5.15 -18.31 2.78
N GLY A 47 5.63 -17.80 1.65
CA GLY A 47 6.56 -16.67 1.61
C GLY A 47 5.82 -15.35 1.40
N TRP A 48 6.19 -14.32 2.16
CA TRP A 48 5.80 -12.93 1.91
C TRP A 48 7.04 -12.14 1.52
N ILE A 49 7.07 -11.48 0.36
CA ILE A 49 8.24 -10.74 -0.10
C ILE A 49 7.92 -9.27 -0.38
N SER A 50 8.62 -8.38 0.32
CA SER A 50 8.44 -6.93 0.14
C SER A 50 9.65 -6.15 0.65
N ARG A 51 9.86 -4.95 0.11
CA ARG A 51 10.73 -3.92 0.69
C ARG A 51 10.09 -3.23 1.91
N PHE A 52 8.76 -3.28 2.01
CA PHE A 52 7.97 -2.37 2.83
C PHE A 52 7.40 -3.02 4.10
N MET A 53 8.09 -4.01 4.67
CA MET A 53 7.71 -4.74 5.90
C MET A 53 8.01 -3.92 7.18
N TYR A 54 7.49 -2.70 7.25
CA TYR A 54 7.67 -1.72 8.33
C TYR A 54 6.45 -0.78 8.40
N LYS A 55 6.48 0.36 9.12
CA LYS A 55 5.45 1.42 9.12
C LYS A 55 5.22 1.99 7.72
N HIS A 56 4.50 1.22 6.93
CA HIS A 56 4.12 1.47 5.56
C HIS A 56 2.80 0.74 5.31
N ALA A 57 2.03 1.17 4.32
CA ALA A 57 0.75 0.54 3.99
C ALA A 57 0.87 -0.98 3.81
N ILE A 58 1.97 -1.43 3.20
CA ILE A 58 2.29 -2.85 2.99
C ILE A 58 2.58 -3.60 4.29
N GLY A 59 3.39 -3.03 5.19
CA GLY A 59 3.62 -3.65 6.49
C GLY A 59 2.33 -3.74 7.30
N TYR A 60 1.53 -2.67 7.31
CA TYR A 60 0.24 -2.64 8.00
C TYR A 60 -0.76 -3.69 7.49
N MET A 61 -0.84 -3.93 6.17
CA MET A 61 -1.72 -4.95 5.60
C MET A 61 -1.20 -6.38 5.78
N THR A 62 0.12 -6.56 5.87
CA THR A 62 0.75 -7.89 5.95
C THR A 62 0.85 -8.41 7.38
N GLN A 63 1.13 -7.53 8.35
CA GLN A 63 1.44 -7.93 9.74
C GLN A 63 0.37 -8.82 10.38
N GLY A 64 -0.91 -8.53 10.14
CA GLY A 64 -2.00 -9.28 10.73
C GLY A 64 -2.11 -10.69 10.17
N LEU A 65 -1.87 -10.88 8.86
CA LEU A 65 -1.91 -12.21 8.24
C LEU A 65 -0.69 -13.04 8.62
N VAL A 66 0.49 -12.42 8.73
CA VAL A 66 1.70 -13.09 9.25
C VAL A 66 1.45 -13.63 10.67
N GLU A 67 0.77 -12.86 11.52
CA GLU A 67 0.39 -13.29 12.87
C GLU A 67 -0.69 -14.36 12.90
N THR A 68 -1.77 -14.18 12.14
CA THR A 68 -3.02 -14.91 12.36
C THR A 68 -3.21 -16.16 11.51
N LEU A 69 -2.39 -16.37 10.46
CA LEU A 69 -2.46 -17.61 9.67
C LEU A 69 -2.31 -18.83 10.60
N PRO A 70 -3.16 -19.87 10.45
CA PRO A 70 -3.26 -20.93 11.44
C PRO A 70 -2.01 -21.83 11.47
N ARG A 71 -1.36 -21.89 12.63
CA ARG A 71 -0.32 -22.89 12.94
C ARG A 71 -0.96 -24.13 13.59
N PRO A 72 -0.46 -25.36 13.34
CA PRO A 72 0.75 -25.71 12.60
C PRO A 72 0.53 -25.93 11.09
N LYS A 73 -0.60 -25.52 10.51
CA LYS A 73 -0.92 -25.75 9.09
C LYS A 73 0.04 -25.01 8.15
N TYR A 74 0.43 -23.79 8.52
CA TYR A 74 1.35 -22.95 7.76
C TYR A 74 2.68 -22.75 8.47
N HIS A 75 3.74 -22.60 7.67
CA HIS A 75 5.05 -22.11 8.06
C HIS A 75 5.35 -20.84 7.27
N VAL A 76 5.42 -19.71 7.95
CA VAL A 76 5.46 -18.38 7.34
C VAL A 76 6.89 -17.86 7.28
N VAL A 77 7.35 -17.59 6.05
CA VAL A 77 8.67 -17.00 5.78
C VAL A 77 8.47 -15.56 5.29
N VAL A 78 9.12 -14.59 5.91
CA VAL A 78 9.09 -13.19 5.49
C VAL A 78 10.42 -12.80 4.89
N PHE A 79 10.40 -12.38 3.62
CA PHE A 79 11.55 -11.88 2.88
C PHE A 79 11.52 -10.35 2.85
N LYS A 80 12.50 -9.72 3.49
CA LYS A 80 12.68 -8.27 3.52
C LYS A 80 13.72 -7.85 2.49
N ILE A 81 13.31 -7.19 1.42
CA ILE A 81 14.22 -6.65 0.40
C ILE A 81 14.91 -5.42 0.97
N HIS A 82 16.25 -5.49 1.13
CA HIS A 82 17.08 -4.43 1.71
C HIS A 82 16.51 -3.83 2.99
N ASN A 83 16.73 -4.51 4.11
CA ASN A 83 16.56 -3.85 5.39
C ASN A 83 17.84 -3.09 5.72
N THR A 84 17.82 -1.76 5.70
CA THR A 84 18.82 -1.02 6.48
C THR A 84 18.42 -1.15 7.96
N PRO A 85 19.37 -1.28 8.90
CA PRO A 85 19.09 -1.33 10.34
C PRO A 85 18.26 -0.14 10.86
N GLU A 86 18.10 0.92 10.06
CA GLU A 86 17.34 2.13 10.39
C GLU A 86 15.81 1.94 10.35
N VAL A 87 15.29 0.81 9.85
CA VAL A 87 13.84 0.57 9.69
C VAL A 87 13.32 -0.54 10.63
N GLU A 88 13.79 -0.55 11.87
CA GLU A 88 13.26 -1.40 12.96
C GLU A 88 12.19 -0.68 13.79
N ASP A 89 11.09 -0.29 13.16
CA ASP A 89 9.90 0.21 13.85
C ASP A 89 9.05 -0.91 14.44
N GLU A 90 7.99 -0.56 15.17
CA GLU A 90 7.16 -1.55 15.85
C GLU A 90 6.41 -2.49 14.89
N VAL A 91 6.08 -2.06 13.67
CA VAL A 91 5.43 -2.92 12.67
C VAL A 91 6.42 -3.96 12.14
N SER A 92 7.65 -3.52 11.83
CA SER A 92 8.74 -4.40 11.41
C SER A 92 9.05 -5.45 12.48
N LYS A 93 9.11 -5.05 13.75
CA LYS A 93 9.32 -5.93 14.92
C LYS A 93 8.15 -6.89 15.14
N HIS A 94 6.92 -6.42 14.96
CA HIS A 94 5.72 -7.26 15.05
C HIS A 94 5.73 -8.37 14.00
N ILE A 95 6.02 -8.01 12.74
CA ILE A 95 6.17 -8.97 11.64
C ILE A 95 7.26 -10.00 11.96
N ASP A 96 8.42 -9.55 12.44
CA ASP A 96 9.55 -10.44 12.72
C ASP A 96 9.27 -11.39 13.88
N TYR A 97 8.57 -10.92 14.91
CA TYR A 97 8.20 -11.72 16.06
C TYR A 97 7.22 -12.85 15.70
N HIS A 98 6.33 -12.59 14.73
CA HIS A 98 5.27 -13.52 14.34
C HIS A 98 5.59 -14.40 13.13
N ALA A 99 6.64 -14.08 12.38
CA ALA A 99 7.14 -14.94 11.31
C ALA A 99 7.86 -16.16 11.86
N ASP A 100 7.74 -17.30 11.18
CA ASP A 100 8.49 -18.51 11.55
C ASP A 100 9.96 -18.41 11.07
N GLU A 101 10.20 -17.71 9.96
CA GLU A 101 11.53 -17.35 9.45
C GLU A 101 11.52 -15.92 8.87
N VAL A 102 12.57 -15.15 9.15
CA VAL A 102 12.81 -13.83 8.54
C VAL A 102 14.11 -13.86 7.76
N VAL A 103 14.05 -13.43 6.49
CA VAL A 103 15.17 -13.48 5.56
C VAL A 103 15.39 -12.08 4.98
N VAL A 104 16.55 -11.49 5.26
CA VAL A 104 16.94 -10.22 4.63
C VAL A 104 17.60 -10.52 3.28
N LEU A 105 17.01 -9.98 2.21
CA LEU A 105 17.50 -10.16 0.85
C LEU A 105 18.41 -8.98 0.43
N PRO A 106 19.48 -9.25 -0.35
CA PRO A 106 20.36 -8.21 -0.89
C PRO A 106 19.70 -7.45 -2.06
N SER A 107 20.45 -6.56 -2.72
CA SER A 107 20.05 -5.94 -4.01
C SER A 107 20.19 -6.83 -5.21
N THR A 108 21.09 -7.81 -5.11
CA THR A 108 21.54 -8.56 -6.26
C THR A 108 20.47 -9.57 -6.64
N LEU A 109 19.71 -9.26 -7.69
CA LEU A 109 18.52 -10.01 -8.11
C LEU A 109 18.71 -11.53 -8.14
N ASN A 110 19.82 -12.01 -8.73
CA ASN A 110 20.10 -13.44 -8.81
C ASN A 110 20.30 -14.08 -7.42
N LEU A 111 21.01 -13.39 -6.53
CA LEU A 111 21.19 -13.86 -5.15
C LEU A 111 19.85 -13.87 -4.40
N CYS A 112 19.00 -12.85 -4.60
CA CYS A 112 17.65 -12.83 -4.02
C CYS A 112 16.85 -14.04 -4.49
N ALA A 113 16.85 -14.32 -5.79
CA ALA A 113 16.13 -15.46 -6.36
C ALA A 113 16.64 -16.80 -5.81
N ASP A 114 17.96 -16.97 -5.70
CA ASP A 114 18.58 -18.19 -5.17
C ASP A 114 18.26 -18.39 -3.68
N MET A 115 18.31 -17.31 -2.89
CA MET A 115 17.91 -17.33 -1.48
C MET A 115 16.44 -17.73 -1.35
N VAL A 116 15.52 -17.09 -2.07
CA VAL A 116 14.08 -17.43 -2.01
C VAL A 116 13.83 -18.90 -2.40
N ARG A 117 14.46 -19.40 -3.46
CA ARG A 117 14.33 -20.81 -3.88
C ARG A 117 14.82 -21.79 -2.82
N ALA A 118 15.87 -21.44 -2.07
CA ALA A 118 16.41 -22.30 -1.03
C ALA A 118 15.39 -22.61 0.09
N HIS A 119 14.41 -21.72 0.33
CA HIS A 119 13.35 -21.94 1.31
C HIS A 119 12.22 -22.86 0.84
N ARG A 120 12.23 -23.32 -0.43
CA ARG A 120 11.28 -24.33 -0.97
C ARG A 120 9.82 -24.04 -0.63
N LEU A 121 9.39 -22.81 -0.94
CA LEU A 121 8.04 -22.34 -0.68
C LEU A 121 7.01 -23.11 -1.53
N ASP A 122 5.83 -23.31 -0.97
CA ASP A 122 4.67 -23.81 -1.71
C ASP A 122 3.89 -22.64 -2.33
N VAL A 123 3.86 -21.49 -1.64
CA VAL A 123 3.24 -20.24 -2.10
C VAL A 123 4.20 -19.06 -1.86
N LEU A 124 4.34 -18.18 -2.83
CA LEU A 124 5.00 -16.88 -2.67
C LEU A 124 4.01 -15.75 -2.96
N ILE A 125 3.86 -14.85 -1.99
CA ILE A 125 2.94 -13.72 -2.05
C ILE A 125 3.77 -12.43 -2.15
N TYR A 126 3.46 -11.64 -3.18
CA TYR A 126 3.91 -10.28 -3.36
C TYR A 126 2.78 -9.35 -2.91
N PRO A 127 2.85 -8.71 -1.73
CA PRO A 127 1.81 -7.78 -1.31
C PRO A 127 1.63 -6.63 -2.30
N GLU A 128 2.69 -6.30 -3.02
CA GLU A 128 2.80 -5.28 -4.04
C GLU A 128 3.76 -5.70 -5.16
N VAL A 129 3.46 -5.26 -6.38
CA VAL A 129 4.34 -5.43 -7.55
C VAL A 129 4.40 -4.09 -8.27
N GLY A 130 5.61 -3.57 -8.50
CA GLY A 130 5.84 -2.29 -9.20
C GLY A 130 6.23 -1.11 -8.30
N LEU A 131 6.22 -1.26 -6.97
CA LEU A 131 6.67 -0.22 -6.02
C LEU A 131 8.16 -0.30 -5.66
N ASP A 132 8.77 -1.47 -5.86
CA ASP A 132 10.21 -1.69 -5.69
C ASP A 132 10.77 -2.45 -6.92
N PRO A 133 11.89 -2.01 -7.51
CA PRO A 133 12.47 -2.67 -8.69
C PRO A 133 12.87 -4.12 -8.45
N VAL A 134 13.44 -4.46 -7.28
CA VAL A 134 13.89 -5.83 -7.01
C VAL A 134 12.68 -6.74 -6.85
N ALA A 135 11.66 -6.33 -6.08
CA ALA A 135 10.40 -7.07 -5.96
C ALA A 135 9.76 -7.31 -7.33
N TYR A 136 9.68 -6.27 -8.16
CA TYR A 136 9.15 -6.35 -9.51
C TYR A 136 9.94 -7.33 -10.39
N PHE A 137 11.27 -7.22 -10.46
CA PHE A 137 12.06 -8.10 -11.31
C PHE A 137 12.10 -9.55 -10.81
N LEU A 138 11.93 -9.80 -9.51
CA LEU A 138 11.82 -11.16 -8.97
C LEU A 138 10.57 -11.87 -9.46
N THR A 139 9.49 -11.14 -9.75
CA THR A 139 8.25 -11.76 -10.26
C THR A 139 8.50 -12.57 -11.52
N TYR A 140 9.40 -12.13 -12.43
CA TYR A 140 9.72 -12.83 -13.69
C TYR A 140 10.33 -14.22 -13.50
N ALA A 141 10.77 -14.56 -12.30
CA ALA A 141 11.19 -15.91 -11.96
C ALA A 141 10.04 -16.68 -11.30
N ARG A 142 9.88 -17.96 -11.67
CA ARG A 142 9.06 -18.90 -10.89
C ARG A 142 9.88 -19.35 -9.69
N LEU A 143 9.63 -18.75 -8.52
CA LEU A 143 10.32 -18.99 -7.25
C LEU A 143 9.51 -19.89 -6.30
N ALA A 144 8.21 -20.04 -6.53
CA ALA A 144 7.33 -21.02 -5.89
C ALA A 144 6.34 -21.63 -6.91
N PRO A 145 5.78 -22.83 -6.65
CA PRO A 145 4.75 -23.44 -7.50
C PRO A 145 3.48 -22.60 -7.65
N VAL A 146 3.17 -21.79 -6.63
CA VAL A 146 2.09 -20.80 -6.66
C VAL A 146 2.67 -19.43 -6.36
N GLN A 147 2.42 -18.44 -7.21
CA GLN A 147 2.75 -17.05 -6.94
C GLN A 147 1.51 -16.17 -7.01
N MET A 148 1.38 -15.25 -6.06
CA MET A 148 0.22 -14.36 -5.95
C MET A 148 0.69 -12.92 -5.83
N ALA A 149 0.01 -12.02 -6.52
CA ALA A 149 0.05 -10.59 -6.24
C ALA A 149 -1.17 -10.21 -5.39
N TRP A 150 -0.99 -9.20 -4.54
CA TRP A 150 -2.07 -8.59 -3.76
C TRP A 150 -2.20 -7.11 -4.12
N TRP A 151 -3.26 -6.46 -3.64
CA TRP A 151 -3.64 -5.11 -4.07
C TRP A 151 -2.81 -3.97 -3.45
N GLY A 152 -1.70 -4.27 -2.77
CA GLY A 152 -0.79 -3.24 -2.25
C GLY A 152 -0.28 -2.29 -3.34
N HIS A 153 -0.20 -2.78 -4.58
CA HIS A 153 -0.28 -1.97 -5.79
C HIS A 153 -1.54 -2.39 -6.57
N PRO A 154 -2.59 -1.55 -6.65
CA PRO A 154 -3.92 -1.97 -7.12
C PRO A 154 -4.02 -1.95 -8.66
N ASP A 155 -3.12 -2.67 -9.32
CA ASP A 155 -3.03 -2.82 -10.78
C ASP A 155 -2.50 -4.21 -11.14
N THR A 156 -2.81 -4.71 -12.34
CA THR A 156 -2.29 -6.01 -12.80
C THR A 156 -0.76 -5.96 -12.92
N THR A 157 -0.10 -7.09 -12.64
CA THR A 157 1.35 -7.19 -12.79
C THR A 157 1.76 -7.30 -14.26
N GLY A 158 0.90 -7.90 -15.10
CA GLY A 158 1.23 -8.23 -16.48
C GLY A 158 2.31 -9.32 -16.62
N VAL A 159 2.65 -10.02 -15.52
CA VAL A 159 3.77 -10.97 -15.50
C VAL A 159 3.26 -12.43 -15.53
N PRO A 160 3.63 -13.25 -16.53
CA PRO A 160 3.09 -14.62 -16.72
C PRO A 160 3.35 -15.62 -15.60
N THR A 161 4.26 -15.30 -14.68
CA THR A 161 4.66 -16.13 -13.54
C THR A 161 3.83 -15.85 -12.28
N ILE A 162 2.98 -14.83 -12.27
CA ILE A 162 2.04 -14.57 -11.19
C ILE A 162 0.70 -15.24 -11.54
N ASP A 163 0.28 -16.18 -10.70
CA ASP A 163 -0.89 -17.03 -10.98
C ASP A 163 -2.21 -16.36 -10.58
N TYR A 164 -2.19 -15.63 -9.47
CA TYR A 164 -3.39 -15.00 -8.90
C TYR A 164 -3.16 -13.53 -8.56
N PHE A 165 -4.20 -12.72 -8.77
CA PHE A 165 -4.30 -11.38 -8.20
C PHE A 165 -5.40 -11.39 -7.13
N VAL A 166 -5.03 -11.15 -5.88
CA VAL A 166 -5.97 -11.14 -4.75
C VAL A 166 -6.58 -9.75 -4.63
N SER A 167 -7.91 -9.70 -4.69
CA SER A 167 -8.70 -8.48 -4.69
C SER A 167 -9.94 -8.63 -3.80
N THR A 168 -10.96 -7.82 -4.05
CA THR A 168 -12.21 -7.74 -3.29
C THR A 168 -13.42 -7.99 -4.19
N LYS A 169 -14.52 -8.51 -3.62
CA LYS A 169 -15.80 -8.69 -4.30
C LYS A 169 -16.44 -7.40 -4.79
N PHE A 170 -15.98 -6.26 -4.27
CA PHE A 170 -16.50 -4.93 -4.57
C PHE A 170 -15.86 -4.29 -5.81
N GLU A 171 -15.07 -5.04 -6.57
CA GLU A 171 -14.69 -4.69 -7.94
C GLU A 171 -15.89 -4.64 -8.90
N VAL A 172 -15.67 -4.14 -10.12
CA VAL A 172 -16.70 -4.18 -11.16
C VAL A 172 -16.94 -5.62 -11.63
N ALA A 173 -18.13 -5.90 -12.17
CA ALA A 173 -18.54 -7.25 -12.54
C ALA A 173 -17.58 -7.90 -13.56
N ASP A 174 -17.12 -7.12 -14.53
CA ASP A 174 -16.19 -7.52 -15.60
C ASP A 174 -14.70 -7.32 -15.24
N ALA A 175 -14.37 -7.11 -13.96
CA ALA A 175 -12.99 -6.78 -13.55
C ALA A 175 -11.96 -7.83 -13.94
N GLU A 176 -12.34 -9.10 -14.11
CA GLU A 176 -11.45 -10.16 -14.62
C GLU A 176 -10.77 -9.77 -15.95
N THR A 177 -11.42 -8.94 -16.78
CA THR A 177 -10.85 -8.46 -18.05
C THR A 177 -9.70 -7.45 -17.87
N HIS A 178 -9.51 -6.91 -16.67
CA HIS A 178 -8.45 -5.96 -16.35
C HIS A 178 -7.15 -6.65 -15.88
N TYR A 179 -7.18 -7.96 -15.61
CA TYR A 179 -6.07 -8.70 -15.01
C TYR A 179 -5.52 -9.76 -15.96
N SER A 180 -4.18 -9.88 -15.98
CA SER A 180 -3.49 -11.01 -16.61
C SER A 180 -3.50 -12.27 -15.75
N GLU A 181 -3.58 -12.08 -14.43
CA GLU A 181 -3.67 -13.14 -13.42
C GLU A 181 -5.10 -13.65 -13.28
N LYS A 182 -5.26 -14.81 -12.64
CA LYS A 182 -6.59 -15.23 -12.18
C LYS A 182 -7.03 -14.33 -11.00
N LEU A 183 -8.05 -13.52 -11.23
CA LEU A 183 -8.62 -12.66 -10.20
C LEU A 183 -9.28 -13.50 -9.09
N VAL A 184 -8.89 -13.25 -7.84
CA VAL A 184 -9.53 -13.78 -6.64
C VAL A 184 -10.25 -12.64 -5.93
N ARG A 185 -11.54 -12.79 -5.67
CA ARG A 185 -12.37 -11.76 -5.05
C ARG A 185 -12.76 -12.16 -3.63
N LEU A 186 -12.13 -11.53 -2.64
CA LEU A 186 -12.43 -11.75 -1.23
C LEU A 186 -13.62 -10.91 -0.76
N GLU A 187 -14.33 -11.33 0.28
CA GLU A 187 -15.56 -10.70 0.76
C GLU A 187 -15.32 -9.26 1.27
N GLY A 188 -14.14 -9.00 1.82
CA GLY A 188 -13.73 -7.69 2.33
C GLY A 188 -12.50 -7.13 1.61
N LEU A 189 -11.64 -6.45 2.37
CA LEU A 189 -10.31 -6.04 1.91
C LEU A 189 -9.34 -7.23 1.86
N GLY A 190 -9.65 -8.35 2.53
CA GLY A 190 -8.73 -9.47 2.66
C GLY A 190 -7.52 -9.17 3.55
N ALA A 191 -7.59 -8.15 4.40
CA ALA A 191 -6.52 -7.77 5.32
C ALA A 191 -6.99 -7.87 6.77
N TYR A 192 -6.15 -8.43 7.65
CA TYR A 192 -6.36 -8.36 9.09
C TYR A 192 -5.66 -7.09 9.62
N LEU A 193 -6.41 -6.00 9.74
CA LEU A 193 -5.85 -4.68 10.08
C LEU A 193 -6.05 -4.33 11.54
N TYR A 194 -5.00 -3.86 12.20
CA TYR A 194 -5.12 -3.24 13.51
C TYR A 194 -5.73 -1.86 13.39
N ARG A 195 -6.69 -1.56 14.27
CA ARG A 195 -7.26 -0.21 14.34
C ARG A 195 -6.16 0.76 14.78
N PRO A 196 -5.86 1.80 14.00
CA PRO A 196 -4.95 2.83 14.47
C PRO A 196 -5.58 3.46 15.72
N LEU A 197 -4.92 3.32 16.87
CA LEU A 197 -5.33 3.98 18.08
C LEU A 197 -4.80 5.42 18.00
N PRO A 198 -5.66 6.44 17.96
CA PRO A 198 -5.17 7.81 18.02
C PRO A 198 -4.43 8.00 19.34
N GLY A 199 -3.15 8.33 19.27
CA GLY A 199 -2.37 8.77 20.43
C GLY A 199 -2.87 10.12 20.93
N GLY A 200 -2.65 10.40 22.21
CA GLY A 200 -2.80 11.75 22.76
C GLY A 200 -4.23 12.28 22.97
N GLU A 201 -4.38 13.60 22.78
CA GLU A 201 -5.57 14.40 23.05
C GLU A 201 -6.76 14.02 22.15
N LYS A 202 -7.91 13.73 22.76
CA LYS A 202 -9.12 13.23 22.06
C LYS A 202 -10.20 14.32 21.89
N ASN A 203 -9.78 15.58 21.78
CA ASN A 203 -10.69 16.72 21.69
C ASN A 203 -10.63 17.36 20.29
N PRO A 204 -11.56 17.00 19.37
CA PRO A 204 -11.63 17.59 18.03
C PRO A 204 -11.68 19.11 18.01
N ALA A 205 -12.33 19.74 19.00
CA ALA A 205 -12.41 21.21 19.06
C ALA A 205 -11.06 21.86 19.35
N LYS A 206 -10.24 21.22 20.19
CA LYS A 206 -8.88 21.69 20.48
C LYS A 206 -7.98 21.55 19.25
N TRP A 207 -8.04 20.42 18.55
CA TRP A 207 -7.29 20.23 17.30
C TRP A 207 -7.71 21.21 16.21
N ARG A 208 -9.02 21.46 16.07
CA ARG A 208 -9.53 22.44 15.12
C ARG A 208 -9.01 23.85 15.43
N GLU A 209 -8.99 24.24 16.69
CA GLU A 209 -8.48 25.55 17.10
C GLU A 209 -6.96 25.68 16.91
N GLN A 210 -6.22 24.61 17.18
CA GLN A 210 -4.79 24.55 16.92
C GLN A 210 -4.50 24.70 15.42
N ILE A 211 -5.12 23.89 14.56
CA ILE A 211 -4.95 23.99 13.10
C ILE A 211 -5.36 25.37 12.59
N ARG A 212 -6.45 25.95 13.14
CA ARG A 212 -6.87 27.31 12.79
C ARG A 212 -5.77 28.33 13.08
N THR A 213 -5.11 28.20 14.23
CA THR A 213 -4.03 29.10 14.64
C THR A 213 -2.77 28.87 13.82
N ASP A 214 -2.31 27.63 13.69
CA ASP A 214 -1.08 27.24 13.00
C ASP A 214 -1.10 27.62 11.51
N LEU A 215 -2.28 27.53 10.88
CA LEU A 215 -2.49 27.86 9.47
C LEU A 215 -3.09 29.26 9.24
N ALA A 216 -3.22 30.07 10.30
CA ALA A 216 -3.80 31.42 10.25
C ALA A 216 -5.18 31.48 9.55
N LEU A 217 -6.04 30.49 9.80
CA LEU A 217 -7.38 30.40 9.24
C LEU A 217 -8.34 31.37 9.94
N PRO A 218 -9.38 31.88 9.22
CA PRO A 218 -10.40 32.73 9.82
C PRO A 218 -11.25 31.96 10.85
N ASN A 219 -12.03 32.67 11.65
CA ASN A 219 -12.91 32.05 12.66
C ASN A 219 -14.00 31.16 12.04
N ASN A 220 -14.48 31.51 10.85
CA ASN A 220 -15.48 30.73 10.13
C ASN A 220 -14.88 30.20 8.83
N PHE A 221 -14.70 28.88 8.77
CA PHE A 221 -14.10 28.17 7.65
C PHE A 221 -14.66 26.76 7.57
N HIS A 222 -14.61 26.18 6.37
CA HIS A 222 -14.79 24.75 6.14
C HIS A 222 -13.45 24.16 5.73
N LEU A 223 -12.99 23.15 6.45
CA LEU A 223 -11.70 22.51 6.20
C LEU A 223 -11.89 21.20 5.43
N TYR A 224 -11.41 21.20 4.18
CA TYR A 224 -11.40 20.03 3.31
C TYR A 224 -10.00 19.44 3.30
N LEU A 225 -9.84 18.27 3.91
CA LEU A 225 -8.57 17.56 3.95
C LEU A 225 -8.46 16.61 2.76
N CYS A 226 -7.39 16.67 1.99
CA CYS A 226 -7.07 15.64 1.00
C CYS A 226 -5.71 15.00 1.36
N PRO A 227 -5.72 13.87 2.09
CA PRO A 227 -4.53 13.26 2.67
C PRO A 227 -3.71 12.44 1.65
N GLN A 228 -3.80 12.76 0.35
CA GLN A 228 -3.19 11.98 -0.72
C GLN A 228 -1.88 12.61 -1.18
N ALA A 229 -0.93 11.78 -1.59
CA ALA A 229 0.27 12.28 -2.24
C ALA A 229 -0.07 13.03 -3.53
N LEU A 230 0.57 14.18 -3.76
CA LEU A 230 0.21 15.09 -4.87
C LEU A 230 0.32 14.47 -6.27
N PHE A 231 1.13 13.42 -6.45
CA PHE A 231 1.19 12.69 -7.73
C PHE A 231 -0.11 11.93 -8.06
N LYS A 232 -1.02 11.74 -7.10
CA LYS A 232 -2.36 11.17 -7.33
C LYS A 232 -3.39 12.18 -7.84
N PHE A 233 -3.06 13.47 -7.83
CA PHE A 233 -3.97 14.53 -8.29
C PHE A 233 -3.96 14.59 -9.82
N HIS A 234 -4.78 13.76 -10.45
CA HIS A 234 -4.96 13.75 -11.89
C HIS A 234 -5.79 14.96 -12.38
N PRO A 235 -5.59 15.46 -13.62
CA PRO A 235 -6.37 16.56 -14.23
C PRO A 235 -7.89 16.48 -14.07
N SER A 236 -8.44 15.27 -14.08
CA SER A 236 -9.88 15.06 -13.86
C SER A 236 -10.38 15.47 -12.47
N PHE A 237 -9.50 15.58 -11.48
CA PHE A 237 -9.87 15.96 -10.12
C PHE A 237 -9.91 17.48 -9.92
N ASP A 238 -9.32 18.25 -10.83
CA ASP A 238 -9.28 19.72 -10.71
C ASP A 238 -10.67 20.32 -10.81
N ASP A 239 -11.52 19.77 -11.66
CA ASP A 239 -12.93 20.15 -11.80
C ASP A 239 -13.64 20.16 -10.43
N VAL A 240 -13.43 19.10 -9.64
CA VAL A 240 -14.00 18.98 -8.30
C VAL A 240 -13.46 20.05 -7.36
N LEU A 241 -12.14 20.26 -7.35
CA LEU A 241 -11.51 21.24 -6.47
C LEU A 241 -11.94 22.67 -6.81
N VAL A 242 -11.97 23.02 -8.10
CA VAL A 242 -12.40 24.32 -8.59
C VAL A 242 -13.87 24.55 -8.24
N ASP A 243 -14.74 23.57 -8.48
CA ASP A 243 -16.16 23.68 -8.19
C ASP A 243 -16.45 23.87 -6.70
N ILE A 244 -15.74 23.16 -5.82
CA ILE A 244 -15.87 23.34 -4.37
C ILE A 244 -15.44 24.76 -3.99
N LEU A 245 -14.28 25.25 -4.45
CA LEU A 245 -13.83 26.63 -4.16
C LEU A 245 -14.78 27.69 -4.71
N ALA A 246 -15.40 27.42 -5.85
CA ALA A 246 -16.38 28.30 -6.46
C ALA A 246 -17.67 28.40 -5.63
N LYS A 247 -18.19 27.26 -5.17
CA LYS A 247 -19.48 27.13 -4.48
C LYS A 247 -19.39 27.41 -2.98
N ASP A 248 -18.24 27.14 -2.36
CA ASP A 248 -17.98 27.37 -0.94
C ASP A 248 -16.90 28.44 -0.74
N LYS A 249 -17.36 29.64 -0.34
CA LYS A 249 -16.46 30.78 -0.05
C LYS A 249 -15.71 30.65 1.28
N LEU A 250 -16.11 29.69 2.12
CA LEU A 250 -15.46 29.36 3.39
C LEU A 250 -14.49 28.19 3.26
N ALA A 251 -14.42 27.53 2.09
CA ALA A 251 -13.57 26.37 1.87
C ALA A 251 -12.09 26.71 1.94
N TYR A 252 -11.34 25.94 2.74
CA TYR A 252 -9.90 25.83 2.71
C TYR A 252 -9.52 24.37 2.46
N PHE A 253 -8.67 24.14 1.46
CA PHE A 253 -8.07 22.84 1.21
C PHE A 253 -6.78 22.70 1.99
N LEU A 254 -6.64 21.57 2.68
CA LEU A 254 -5.38 21.14 3.26
C LEU A 254 -4.89 19.90 2.52
N LEU A 255 -3.82 20.06 1.75
CA LEU A 255 -3.21 19.02 0.92
C LEU A 255 -1.86 18.62 1.54
N LEU A 256 -1.45 17.37 1.41
CA LEU A 256 -0.13 16.95 1.92
C LEU A 256 0.99 17.38 0.97
N ASP A 257 2.01 18.06 1.49
CA ASP A 257 3.23 18.34 0.74
C ASP A 257 4.14 17.10 0.71
N GLY A 258 4.73 16.82 -0.44
CA GLY A 258 5.63 15.69 -0.61
C GLY A 258 6.98 15.94 0.08
N ARG A 259 7.69 14.88 0.49
CA ARG A 259 8.95 15.00 1.24
C ARG A 259 10.06 15.80 0.54
N ASP A 260 10.07 15.92 -0.79
CA ASP A 260 11.08 16.68 -1.57
C ASP A 260 10.58 17.16 -2.95
N ARG A 261 9.31 17.57 -3.09
CA ARG A 261 8.75 17.85 -4.43
C ARG A 261 7.86 19.10 -4.48
N HIS A 262 8.44 20.26 -4.16
CA HIS A 262 7.82 21.58 -4.47
C HIS A 262 7.37 21.71 -5.94
N ALA A 263 7.92 20.89 -6.84
CA ALA A 263 7.44 20.79 -8.21
C ALA A 263 5.97 20.35 -8.30
N TRP A 264 5.49 19.40 -7.49
CA TRP A 264 4.11 18.92 -7.58
C TRP A 264 3.09 19.93 -7.08
N SER A 265 3.37 20.60 -5.96
CA SER A 265 2.50 21.65 -5.43
C SER A 265 2.41 22.82 -6.42
N LYS A 266 3.55 23.23 -6.99
CA LYS A 266 3.60 24.22 -8.06
C LYS A 266 2.78 23.80 -9.29
N LEU A 267 2.99 22.58 -9.81
CA LEU A 267 2.25 22.06 -10.97
C LEU A 267 0.75 21.97 -10.72
N LEU A 268 0.34 21.58 -9.51
CA LEU A 268 -1.07 21.56 -9.12
C LEU A 268 -1.64 22.99 -9.13
N LEU A 269 -0.97 23.95 -8.49
CA LEU A 269 -1.43 25.34 -8.45
C LEU A 269 -1.49 25.97 -9.85
N GLU A 270 -0.52 25.72 -10.72
CA GLU A 270 -0.51 26.20 -12.11
C GLU A 270 -1.70 25.65 -12.90
N ARG A 271 -1.93 24.34 -12.81
CA ARG A 271 -3.07 23.68 -13.48
C ARG A 271 -4.42 24.15 -12.92
N MET A 272 -4.52 24.34 -11.60
CA MET A 272 -5.73 24.89 -10.96
C MET A 272 -5.98 26.32 -11.39
N LYS A 273 -4.93 27.14 -11.55
CA LYS A 273 -5.03 28.52 -12.05
C LYS A 273 -5.63 28.53 -13.46
N GLU A 274 -5.05 27.76 -14.38
CA GLU A 274 -5.54 27.63 -15.76
C GLU A 274 -6.99 27.13 -15.79
N LYS A 275 -7.31 26.15 -14.94
CA LYS A 275 -8.67 25.63 -14.83
C LYS A 275 -9.67 26.69 -14.36
N MET A 276 -9.33 27.48 -13.35
CA MET A 276 -10.18 28.57 -12.86
C MET A 276 -10.38 29.69 -13.89
N GLU A 277 -9.35 29.99 -14.69
CA GLU A 277 -9.42 30.96 -15.79
C GLU A 277 -10.42 30.47 -16.85
N THR A 278 -10.32 29.21 -17.26
CA THR A 278 -11.19 28.61 -18.29
C THR A 278 -12.64 28.42 -17.83
N THR A 279 -12.88 28.24 -16.52
CA THR A 279 -14.25 28.15 -15.97
C THR A 279 -14.84 29.50 -15.54
N GLY A 280 -14.13 30.61 -15.78
CA GLY A 280 -14.66 31.97 -15.59
C GLY A 280 -14.70 32.46 -14.14
N HIS A 281 -13.88 31.90 -13.24
CA HIS A 281 -13.78 32.40 -11.87
C HIS A 281 -12.95 33.68 -11.80
N ARG A 282 -13.58 34.80 -11.45
CA ARG A 282 -12.96 36.13 -11.53
C ARG A 282 -11.94 36.46 -10.44
N ASN A 283 -11.89 35.70 -9.34
CA ASN A 283 -11.00 35.92 -8.20
C ASN A 283 -10.09 34.70 -7.97
N ILE A 284 -9.17 34.47 -8.91
CA ILE A 284 -8.30 33.29 -8.92
C ILE A 284 -7.32 33.33 -7.75
N ASP A 285 -6.64 34.46 -7.54
CA ASP A 285 -5.62 34.59 -6.48
C ASP A 285 -6.20 34.35 -5.07
N LEU A 286 -7.40 34.88 -4.79
CA LEU A 286 -8.12 34.63 -3.54
C LEU A 286 -8.63 33.19 -3.39
N SER A 287 -8.76 32.46 -4.49
CA SER A 287 -9.16 31.05 -4.45
C SER A 287 -7.96 30.14 -4.24
N LEU A 288 -6.82 30.45 -4.87
CA LEU A 288 -5.58 29.71 -4.69
C LEU A 288 -4.97 29.93 -3.30
N SER A 289 -5.15 31.10 -2.68
CA SER A 289 -4.74 31.34 -1.28
C SER A 289 -5.46 30.47 -0.26
N ARG A 290 -6.54 29.78 -0.66
CA ARG A 290 -7.28 28.81 0.16
C ARG A 290 -6.81 27.37 -0.06
N ILE A 291 -5.78 27.15 -0.88
CA ILE A 291 -5.10 25.85 -1.05
C ILE A 291 -3.82 25.87 -0.23
N LEU A 292 -3.81 25.11 0.86
CA LEU A 292 -2.71 25.03 1.80
C LEU A 292 -2.00 23.69 1.69
N PHE A 293 -0.67 23.70 1.77
CA PHE A 293 0.17 22.51 1.77
C PHE A 293 0.71 22.26 3.16
N TYR A 294 0.50 21.04 3.67
CA TYR A 294 0.87 20.64 5.02
C TYR A 294 1.86 19.48 4.98
N LYS A 295 2.93 19.60 5.77
CA LYS A 295 3.93 18.53 5.93
C LYS A 295 3.75 17.94 7.33
N PRO A 296 3.15 16.74 7.47
CA PRO A 296 3.06 16.08 8.77
C PRO A 296 4.46 15.70 9.24
N GLU A 297 4.75 15.96 10.51
CA GLU A 297 6.02 15.57 11.13
C GLU A 297 5.90 14.18 11.77
N PHE A 298 4.71 13.81 12.26
CA PHE A 298 4.44 12.53 12.93
C PHE A 298 3.05 11.92 12.57
N GLU A 299 2.82 10.65 12.91
CA GLU A 299 1.52 9.97 12.68
C GLU A 299 0.36 10.59 13.50
N ASP A 300 0.64 11.09 14.70
CA ASP A 300 -0.35 11.77 15.55
C ASP A 300 -0.90 13.05 14.89
N ASP A 301 -0.11 13.69 14.02
CA ASP A 301 -0.56 14.86 13.27
C ASP A 301 -1.71 14.48 12.34
N MET A 302 -1.59 13.36 11.63
CA MET A 302 -2.63 12.92 10.68
C MET A 302 -3.96 12.61 11.36
N SER A 303 -3.93 11.91 12.50
CA SER A 303 -5.14 11.65 13.30
C SER A 303 -5.82 12.95 13.74
N SER A 304 -5.03 13.94 14.16
CA SER A 304 -5.51 15.25 14.58
C SER A 304 -6.13 16.03 13.42
N LEU A 305 -5.52 15.98 12.23
CA LEU A 305 -6.09 16.55 11.01
C LEU A 305 -7.45 15.94 10.66
N TYR A 306 -7.57 14.62 10.71
CA TYR A 306 -8.84 13.94 10.42
C TYR A 306 -9.94 14.35 11.40
N GLN A 307 -9.62 14.47 12.69
CA GLN A 307 -10.59 14.89 13.70
C GLN A 307 -11.01 16.36 13.56
N ALA A 308 -10.13 17.22 13.06
CA ALA A 308 -10.38 18.65 12.95
C ALA A 308 -11.04 19.08 11.63
N CYS A 309 -10.90 18.26 10.57
CA CYS A 309 -11.47 18.55 9.27
C CYS A 309 -13.00 18.42 9.25
N ASP A 310 -13.63 19.10 8.30
CA ASP A 310 -15.07 18.96 8.07
C ASP A 310 -15.34 17.84 7.06
N VAL A 311 -14.47 17.68 6.06
CA VAL A 311 -14.61 16.70 4.97
C VAL A 311 -13.25 16.16 4.59
N VAL A 312 -13.15 14.83 4.40
CA VAL A 312 -12.00 14.21 3.75
C VAL A 312 -12.32 13.93 2.29
N LEU A 313 -11.40 14.27 1.39
CA LEU A 313 -11.53 14.05 -0.03
C LEU A 313 -10.65 12.88 -0.50
N ASP A 314 -11.26 11.97 -1.25
CA ASP A 314 -10.57 10.87 -1.91
C ASP A 314 -10.34 11.20 -3.39
N THR A 315 -9.09 11.11 -3.85
CA THR A 315 -8.74 11.44 -5.23
C THR A 315 -9.21 10.35 -6.21
N PHE A 316 -9.47 10.74 -7.45
CA PHE A 316 -9.67 9.81 -8.57
C PHE A 316 -8.84 10.28 -9.78
N PRO A 317 -8.29 9.35 -10.59
CA PRO A 317 -8.52 7.91 -10.67
C PRO A 317 -7.60 7.05 -9.78
N ALA A 318 -6.93 7.63 -8.79
CA ALA A 318 -6.17 6.89 -7.79
C ALA A 318 -6.56 7.37 -6.39
N GLY A 319 -7.28 6.54 -5.65
CA GLY A 319 -7.81 6.86 -4.33
C GLY A 319 -6.92 6.43 -3.18
N GLY A 320 -7.49 6.53 -1.99
CA GLY A 320 -6.93 6.19 -0.71
C GLY A 320 -7.11 4.73 -0.35
N TYR A 321 -6.26 4.32 0.58
CA TYR A 321 -6.37 3.05 1.29
C TYR A 321 -6.12 3.33 2.78
N MET A 322 -4.86 3.35 3.22
CA MET A 322 -4.51 3.64 4.62
C MET A 322 -5.04 4.99 5.09
N THR A 323 -5.02 6.00 4.22
CA THR A 323 -5.52 7.34 4.54
C THR A 323 -7.03 7.34 4.79
N SER A 324 -7.80 6.66 3.95
CA SER A 324 -9.24 6.45 4.14
C SER A 324 -9.53 5.62 5.39
N LEU A 325 -8.75 4.55 5.62
CA LEU A 325 -8.86 3.70 6.80
C LEU A 325 -8.65 4.50 8.10
N GLN A 326 -7.62 5.36 8.14
CA GLN A 326 -7.31 6.23 9.28
C GLN A 326 -8.41 7.27 9.51
N ALA A 327 -8.92 7.92 8.45
CA ALA A 327 -10.03 8.86 8.55
C ALA A 327 -11.27 8.19 9.16
N LEU A 328 -11.66 7.03 8.62
CA LEU A 328 -12.81 6.27 9.08
C LEU A 328 -12.63 5.71 10.51
N ALA A 329 -11.39 5.43 10.92
CA ALA A 329 -11.08 5.01 12.29
C ALA A 329 -11.47 6.06 13.34
N VAL A 330 -11.42 7.36 12.99
CA VAL A 330 -11.78 8.49 13.86
C VAL A 330 -13.13 9.12 13.52
N GLY A 331 -13.89 8.52 12.60
CA GLY A 331 -15.23 9.00 12.23
C GLY A 331 -15.25 10.13 11.19
N ALA A 332 -14.11 10.46 10.58
CA ALA A 332 -14.03 11.49 9.57
C ALA A 332 -14.65 10.99 8.24
N PRO A 333 -15.66 11.70 7.69
CA PRO A 333 -16.32 11.28 6.45
C PRO A 333 -15.44 11.54 5.23
N VAL A 334 -15.28 10.51 4.40
CA VAL A 334 -14.45 10.51 3.18
C VAL A 334 -15.36 10.51 1.95
N VAL A 335 -15.39 11.57 1.13
CA VAL A 335 -16.09 11.54 -0.17
C VAL A 335 -15.26 10.73 -1.15
N THR A 336 -15.86 9.73 -1.81
CA THR A 336 -15.15 8.89 -2.81
C THR A 336 -15.96 8.74 -4.09
N LEU A 337 -15.28 8.64 -5.23
CA LEU A 337 -15.88 8.38 -6.55
C LEU A 337 -15.33 7.06 -7.11
N PRO A 338 -16.04 5.92 -6.93
CA PRO A 338 -15.58 4.65 -7.46
C PRO A 338 -15.64 4.63 -8.98
N GLY A 339 -14.48 4.43 -9.61
CA GLY A 339 -14.34 4.19 -11.04
C GLY A 339 -14.36 2.70 -11.41
N ARG A 340 -13.83 2.39 -12.60
CA ARG A 340 -13.73 1.02 -13.13
C ARG A 340 -12.57 0.21 -12.54
N LEU A 341 -11.50 0.87 -12.11
CA LEU A 341 -10.27 0.23 -11.65
C LEU A 341 -10.23 0.15 -10.11
N LEU A 342 -9.60 -0.90 -9.59
CA LEU A 342 -9.44 -1.14 -8.15
C LEU A 342 -8.81 0.05 -7.41
N SER A 343 -7.90 0.79 -8.06
CA SER A 343 -7.25 2.00 -7.54
C SER A 343 -8.21 3.06 -6.99
N THR A 344 -9.48 3.07 -7.43
CA THR A 344 -10.52 4.00 -6.96
C THR A 344 -11.57 3.35 -6.05
N ARG A 345 -11.46 2.04 -5.80
CA ARG A 345 -12.53 1.25 -5.18
C ARG A 345 -12.21 0.77 -3.77
N LEU A 346 -11.03 1.08 -3.23
CA LEU A 346 -10.67 0.67 -1.86
C LEU A 346 -11.48 1.44 -0.80
N THR A 347 -11.60 2.77 -0.91
CA THR A 347 -12.50 3.55 -0.03
C THR A 347 -13.96 3.13 -0.19
N TYR A 348 -14.41 2.89 -1.43
CA TYR A 348 -15.74 2.34 -1.72
C TYR A 348 -15.96 1.00 -1.02
N THR A 349 -14.99 0.09 -1.08
CA THR A 349 -15.02 -1.22 -0.42
C THR A 349 -15.19 -1.06 1.10
N MET A 350 -14.45 -0.15 1.73
CA MET A 350 -14.60 0.15 3.16
C MET A 350 -16.03 0.59 3.49
N TYR A 351 -16.61 1.46 2.68
CA TYR A 351 -18.00 1.88 2.84
C TYR A 351 -19.00 0.74 2.68
N LYS A 352 -18.78 -0.16 1.72
CA LYS A 352 -19.64 -1.33 1.55
C LYS A 352 -19.56 -2.30 2.73
N ILE A 353 -18.36 -2.53 3.30
CA ILE A 353 -18.18 -3.34 4.53
C ILE A 353 -18.92 -2.71 5.73
N MET A 354 -18.86 -1.38 5.84
CA MET A 354 -19.59 -0.63 6.87
C MET A 354 -21.09 -0.45 6.56
N GLU A 355 -21.57 -0.87 5.39
CA GLU A 355 -22.95 -0.67 4.93
C GLU A 355 -23.39 0.82 4.95
N ILE A 356 -22.49 1.73 4.59
CA ILE A 356 -22.73 3.18 4.55
C ILE A 356 -22.58 3.65 3.11
N ASP A 357 -23.64 4.17 2.51
CA ASP A 357 -23.62 4.65 1.12
C ASP A 357 -23.58 6.19 1.02
N ASP A 358 -23.70 6.91 2.14
CA ASP A 358 -23.87 8.38 2.24
C ASP A 358 -22.75 9.23 1.58
N MET A 359 -21.57 8.64 1.34
CA MET A 359 -20.37 9.34 0.87
C MET A 359 -19.79 8.75 -0.43
N ILE A 360 -20.56 7.90 -1.12
CA ILE A 360 -20.19 7.31 -2.40
C ILE A 360 -20.81 8.15 -3.50
N ALA A 361 -19.99 8.96 -4.18
CA ALA A 361 -20.41 9.78 -5.29
C ALA A 361 -20.69 8.95 -6.54
N LYS A 362 -21.64 9.38 -7.35
CA LYS A 362 -21.99 8.73 -8.64
C LYS A 362 -21.23 9.31 -9.82
N ASP A 363 -20.89 10.59 -9.72
CA ASP A 363 -20.18 11.36 -10.73
C ASP A 363 -19.48 12.56 -10.07
N PRO A 364 -18.64 13.34 -10.79
CA PRO A 364 -17.96 14.50 -10.22
C PRO A 364 -18.89 15.59 -9.66
N THR A 365 -20.10 15.76 -10.20
CA THR A 365 -21.05 16.76 -9.70
C THR A 365 -21.63 16.33 -8.37
N ASP A 366 -22.03 15.07 -8.25
CA ASP A 366 -22.50 14.46 -7.00
C ASP A 366 -21.39 14.47 -5.94
N TYR A 367 -20.14 14.22 -6.33
CA TYR A 367 -18.98 14.33 -5.45
C TYR A 367 -18.89 15.72 -4.80
N VAL A 368 -18.98 16.79 -5.60
CA VAL A 368 -18.97 18.17 -5.10
C VAL A 368 -20.17 18.41 -4.17
N ASN A 369 -21.37 17.95 -4.54
CA ASN A 369 -22.57 18.12 -3.72
C ASN A 369 -22.45 17.42 -2.35
N LEU A 370 -21.89 16.21 -2.31
CA LEU A 370 -21.64 15.49 -1.06
C LEU A 370 -20.63 16.22 -0.18
N ALA A 371 -19.52 16.70 -0.77
CA ALA A 371 -18.51 17.47 -0.06
C ALA A 371 -19.11 18.74 0.56
N LEU A 372 -19.86 19.52 -0.22
CA LEU A 372 -20.54 20.73 0.26
C LEU A 372 -21.58 20.41 1.34
N LYS A 373 -22.37 19.35 1.16
CA LYS A 373 -23.39 18.94 2.14
C LYS A 373 -22.76 18.65 3.50
N VAL A 374 -21.65 17.92 3.53
CA VAL A 374 -20.95 17.61 4.78
C VAL A 374 -20.32 18.86 5.40
N ALA A 375 -19.71 19.73 4.60
CA ALA A 375 -19.08 20.96 5.08
C ALA A 375 -20.11 21.92 5.72
N HIS A 376 -21.21 22.19 5.02
CA HIS A 376 -22.21 23.19 5.41
C HIS A 376 -23.24 22.68 6.44
N ASN A 377 -23.39 21.38 6.63
CA ASN A 377 -24.39 20.81 7.53
C ASN A 377 -23.74 20.05 8.71
N THR A 378 -23.46 20.78 9.79
CA THR A 378 -22.88 20.23 11.02
C THR A 378 -23.71 19.11 11.62
N ALA A 379 -25.04 19.17 11.57
CA ALA A 379 -25.90 18.12 12.11
C ALA A 379 -25.77 16.81 11.28
N TYR A 380 -25.76 16.93 9.95
CA TYR A 380 -25.52 15.80 9.05
C TYR A 380 -24.12 15.21 9.26
N ARG A 381 -23.08 16.05 9.33
CA ARG A 381 -21.70 15.62 9.60
C ARG A 381 -21.57 14.88 10.92
N LYS A 382 -22.17 15.38 12.01
CA LYS A 382 -22.16 14.71 13.32
C LYS A 382 -22.86 13.35 13.27
N ARG A 383 -24.04 13.28 12.64
CA ARG A 383 -24.77 12.01 12.46
C ARG A 383 -23.92 10.99 11.70
N LEU A 384 -23.29 11.42 10.61
CA LEU A 384 -22.45 10.57 9.78
C LEU A 384 -21.20 10.10 10.53
N ALA A 385 -20.53 10.99 11.28
CA ALA A 385 -19.39 10.61 12.11
C ALA A 385 -19.77 9.57 13.17
N SER A 386 -20.92 9.73 13.84
CA SER A 386 -21.43 8.71 14.78
C SER A 386 -21.72 7.37 14.10
N LEU A 387 -22.30 7.40 12.90
CA LEU A 387 -22.57 6.19 12.12
C LEU A 387 -21.26 5.48 11.70
N ILE A 388 -20.27 6.23 11.23
CA ILE A 388 -18.96 5.71 10.85
C ILE A 388 -18.29 5.08 12.08
N LEU A 389 -18.22 5.77 13.22
CA LEU A 389 -17.62 5.23 14.44
C LEU A 389 -18.30 3.96 14.94
N ALA A 390 -19.63 3.89 14.82
CA ALA A 390 -20.40 2.72 15.22
C ALA A 390 -20.13 1.49 14.33
N ARG A 391 -19.66 1.67 13.09
CA ARG A 391 -19.50 0.59 12.12
C ARG A 391 -18.07 0.35 11.64
N SER A 392 -17.15 1.29 11.85
CA SER A 392 -15.75 1.17 11.39
C SER A 392 -14.99 0.06 12.08
N GLY A 393 -15.48 -0.45 13.22
CA GLY A 393 -14.96 -1.68 13.84
C GLY A 393 -14.95 -2.89 12.89
N ARG A 394 -15.83 -2.92 11.88
CA ARG A 394 -15.87 -3.99 10.86
C ARG A 394 -14.67 -3.98 9.89
N LEU A 395 -13.90 -2.89 9.85
CA LEU A 395 -12.72 -2.76 8.98
C LEU A 395 -11.43 -3.30 9.63
N PHE A 396 -11.48 -3.62 10.92
CA PHE A 396 -10.32 -3.95 11.73
C PHE A 396 -10.47 -5.34 12.34
N THR A 397 -9.36 -6.04 12.50
CA THR A 397 -9.30 -7.38 13.12
C THR A 397 -10.31 -8.35 12.49
N ASP A 398 -10.46 -8.29 11.16
CA ASP A 398 -11.42 -9.09 10.42
C ASP A 398 -10.93 -10.54 10.28
N ASN A 399 -11.43 -11.42 11.15
CA ASN A 399 -11.14 -12.85 11.09
C ASN A 399 -11.66 -13.53 9.81
N THR A 400 -12.62 -12.93 9.11
CA THR A 400 -13.10 -13.44 7.82
C THR A 400 -11.95 -13.51 6.82
N ALA A 401 -11.14 -12.46 6.76
CA ALA A 401 -9.96 -12.40 5.88
C ALA A 401 -9.01 -13.58 6.13
N VAL A 402 -8.79 -13.97 7.40
CA VAL A 402 -7.90 -15.09 7.75
C VAL A 402 -8.43 -16.42 7.20
N GLY A 403 -9.74 -16.67 7.35
CA GLY A 403 -10.39 -17.86 6.81
C GLY A 403 -10.39 -17.91 5.28
N GLU A 404 -10.58 -16.75 4.64
CA GLU A 404 -10.53 -16.63 3.18
C GLU A 404 -9.12 -16.91 2.62
N TRP A 405 -8.08 -16.36 3.26
CA TRP A 405 -6.69 -16.68 2.93
C TRP A 405 -6.38 -18.16 3.16
N ASP A 406 -6.84 -18.76 4.26
CA ASP A 406 -6.66 -20.19 4.51
C ASP A 406 -7.23 -21.05 3.38
N ASN A 407 -8.47 -20.74 2.96
CA ASN A 407 -9.13 -21.44 1.87
C ASN A 407 -8.41 -21.22 0.52
N LEU A 408 -8.02 -19.98 0.21
CA LEU A 408 -7.30 -19.63 -1.00
C LEU A 408 -5.96 -20.37 -1.10
N LEU A 409 -5.14 -20.31 -0.05
CA LEU A 409 -3.81 -20.94 -0.03
C LEU A 409 -3.92 -22.45 -0.18
N THR A 410 -4.81 -23.09 0.58
CA THR A 410 -5.03 -24.55 0.49
C THR A 410 -5.47 -24.96 -0.92
N THR A 411 -6.44 -24.24 -1.49
CA THR A 411 -6.99 -24.55 -2.82
C THR A 411 -5.94 -24.33 -3.92
N ALA A 412 -5.18 -23.23 -3.84
CA ALA A 412 -4.17 -22.89 -4.83
C ALA A 412 -3.02 -23.91 -4.83
N VAL A 413 -2.57 -24.35 -3.65
CA VAL A 413 -1.53 -25.39 -3.51
C VAL A 413 -2.03 -26.73 -4.05
N ALA A 414 -3.23 -27.17 -3.67
CA ALA A 414 -3.81 -28.41 -4.19
C ALA A 414 -3.94 -28.41 -5.72
N ALA A 415 -4.36 -27.27 -6.30
CA ALA A 415 -4.44 -27.09 -7.74
C ALA A 415 -3.05 -27.15 -8.42
N ALA A 416 -2.02 -26.55 -7.82
CA ALA A 416 -0.65 -26.61 -8.33
C ALA A 416 -0.05 -28.02 -8.27
N GLN A 417 -0.29 -28.75 -7.18
CA GLN A 417 0.12 -30.15 -7.03
C GLN A 417 -0.56 -31.04 -8.06
N THR A 418 -1.85 -30.84 -8.31
CA THR A 418 -2.61 -31.58 -9.33
C THR A 418 -2.07 -31.31 -10.74
N ARG A 419 -1.68 -30.06 -11.06
CA ARG A 419 -1.03 -29.73 -12.34
C ARG A 419 0.35 -30.41 -12.46
N ALA A 420 1.11 -30.46 -11.38
CA ALA A 420 2.40 -31.12 -11.35
C ALA A 420 2.27 -32.65 -11.53
N SER A 421 1.31 -33.30 -10.89
CA SER A 421 1.07 -34.75 -11.01
C SER A 421 0.39 -35.13 -12.32
N GLY A 422 -0.57 -34.34 -12.81
CA GLY A 422 -1.22 -34.54 -14.11
C GLY A 422 -0.27 -34.32 -15.29
N GLY A 423 0.80 -33.54 -15.12
CA GLY A 423 1.91 -33.48 -16.06
C GLY A 423 2.75 -34.76 -16.09
N VAL A 424 2.84 -35.49 -14.97
CA VAL A 424 3.53 -36.80 -14.92
C VAL A 424 2.67 -37.89 -15.58
N ASP A 425 1.36 -37.87 -15.41
CA ASP A 425 0.44 -38.80 -16.10
C ASP A 425 0.33 -38.51 -17.61
N ALA A 426 0.42 -37.24 -18.03
CA ALA A 426 0.49 -36.88 -19.44
C ALA A 426 1.84 -37.24 -20.09
N ILE A 427 2.93 -37.33 -19.30
CA ILE A 427 4.21 -37.90 -19.77
C ILE A 427 4.13 -39.44 -19.82
N ALA A 428 3.34 -40.08 -18.95
CA ALA A 428 3.08 -41.52 -19.01
C ALA A 428 2.14 -41.91 -20.17
N ALA A 429 1.35 -40.98 -20.69
CA ALA A 429 0.44 -41.17 -21.81
C ALA A 429 0.85 -40.33 -23.04
N GLY A 430 1.87 -40.78 -23.78
CA GLY A 430 1.92 -40.50 -25.22
C GLY A 430 3.15 -39.84 -25.82
N VAL A 431 4.35 -39.96 -25.24
CA VAL A 431 5.60 -39.68 -25.96
C VAL A 431 6.62 -40.77 -25.66
N SER A 432 7.08 -41.48 -26.69
CA SER A 432 8.08 -42.53 -26.52
C SER A 432 9.42 -41.94 -26.11
N GLU A 433 10.18 -42.65 -25.26
CA GLU A 433 11.52 -42.26 -24.82
C GLU A 433 12.48 -41.99 -26.01
N ALA A 434 12.16 -42.55 -27.19
CA ALA A 434 12.86 -42.31 -28.45
C ALA A 434 12.63 -40.91 -29.04
N GLU A 435 11.42 -40.34 -28.88
CA GLU A 435 11.07 -38.99 -29.36
C GLU A 435 11.70 -37.90 -28.48
N LEU A 436 11.77 -38.14 -27.17
CA LEU A 436 12.52 -37.28 -26.24
C LEU A 436 14.02 -37.28 -26.54
N ARG A 437 14.62 -38.45 -26.81
CA ARG A 437 16.03 -38.55 -27.20
C ARG A 437 16.31 -37.97 -28.59
N ALA A 438 15.33 -37.95 -29.49
CA ALA A 438 15.42 -37.29 -30.80
C ALA A 438 15.40 -35.76 -30.64
N ALA A 439 14.49 -35.21 -29.82
CA ALA A 439 14.43 -33.78 -29.52
C ALA A 439 15.68 -33.30 -28.76
N GLU A 440 16.21 -34.08 -27.82
CA GLU A 440 17.47 -33.76 -27.13
C GLU A 440 18.69 -33.79 -28.05
N ARG A 441 18.72 -34.67 -29.06
CA ARG A 441 19.76 -34.68 -30.10
C ARG A 441 19.64 -33.48 -31.04
N GLU A 442 18.43 -33.02 -31.33
CA GLU A 442 18.18 -31.85 -32.17
C GLU A 442 18.59 -30.54 -31.47
N VAL A 443 18.39 -30.47 -30.14
CA VAL A 443 18.85 -29.34 -29.31
C VAL A 443 20.37 -29.39 -29.09
N LYS A 444 20.98 -30.56 -28.89
CA LYS A 444 22.44 -30.70 -28.73
C LYS A 444 23.24 -30.44 -30.02
N ASN A 445 22.64 -30.62 -31.20
CA ASN A 445 23.30 -30.35 -32.49
C ASN A 445 23.13 -28.90 -32.99
N LYS A 446 22.27 -28.09 -32.37
CA LYS A 446 22.29 -26.64 -32.59
C LYS A 446 23.37 -26.03 -31.70
N LYS A 447 24.57 -25.84 -32.27
CA LYS A 447 25.61 -24.96 -31.70
C LYS A 447 25.00 -23.58 -31.43
N PHE A 448 24.59 -23.33 -30.19
CA PHE A 448 24.51 -21.97 -29.69
C PHE A 448 25.94 -21.43 -29.66
N LEU A 449 26.26 -20.56 -30.62
CA LEU A 449 27.43 -19.72 -30.55
C LEU A 449 27.28 -18.84 -29.31
N ALA A 450 28.01 -19.19 -28.25
CA ALA A 450 28.34 -18.26 -27.19
C ALA A 450 29.03 -17.05 -27.85
N ARG A 451 28.32 -15.93 -27.97
CA ARG A 451 28.92 -14.66 -28.34
C ARG A 451 29.43 -14.01 -27.07
N ASP A 452 30.75 -14.09 -26.94
CA ASP A 452 31.61 -13.15 -26.23
C ASP A 452 31.04 -11.72 -26.28
N GLY A 453 30.92 -11.13 -25.09
CA GLY A 453 30.46 -9.77 -24.89
C GLY A 453 31.52 -8.77 -25.34
N SER A 454 31.49 -8.37 -26.60
CA SER A 454 31.95 -7.04 -27.02
C SER A 454 31.58 -6.80 -28.49
N LYS A 455 30.64 -5.86 -28.72
CA LYS A 455 30.38 -5.05 -29.95
C LYS A 455 28.89 -4.97 -30.29
N ILE A 456 28.35 -3.75 -30.20
CA ILE A 456 27.03 -3.37 -30.70
C ILE A 456 27.20 -3.00 -32.18
N PHE A 457 26.30 -3.47 -33.04
CA PHE A 457 26.24 -3.13 -34.46
C PHE A 457 24.97 -2.31 -34.74
N VAL A 458 25.09 -1.24 -35.52
CA VAL A 458 23.97 -0.53 -36.17
C VAL A 458 24.28 -0.51 -37.67
N ASP A 459 23.31 -0.89 -38.51
CA ASP A 459 23.40 -0.96 -39.98
C ASP A 459 24.62 -1.70 -40.55
N GLY A 460 24.94 -2.85 -39.96
CA GLY A 460 25.79 -3.85 -40.61
C GLY A 460 27.28 -3.51 -40.76
N LYS A 461 27.81 -2.48 -40.08
CA LYS A 461 29.25 -2.20 -40.04
C LYS A 461 29.83 -2.19 -38.61
N PRO A 462 30.99 -2.83 -38.35
CA PRO A 462 31.62 -2.85 -37.03
C PRO A 462 32.32 -1.52 -36.70
N MET A 463 32.08 -0.96 -35.51
CA MET A 463 32.93 0.08 -34.93
C MET A 463 34.10 -0.56 -34.16
N GLY A 464 35.34 -0.21 -34.54
CA GLY A 464 36.55 -0.56 -33.81
C GLY A 464 36.84 0.41 -32.65
N PRO A 465 37.66 0.02 -31.66
CA PRO A 465 37.91 0.84 -30.48
C PRO A 465 38.87 1.96 -30.84
N LYS A 466 38.43 3.22 -30.73
CA LYS A 466 39.34 4.37 -30.66
C LYS A 466 39.32 4.90 -29.23
N GLY A 467 40.49 4.85 -28.60
CA GLY A 467 40.75 5.52 -27.34
C GLY A 467 40.56 7.03 -27.47
N GLY A 468 40.02 7.60 -26.41
CA GLY A 468 39.85 9.04 -26.21
C GLY A 468 39.35 9.25 -24.80
N HIS A 469 40.18 9.85 -23.96
CA HIS A 469 39.83 10.29 -22.60
C HIS A 469 38.55 11.15 -22.62
N PRO A 470 37.70 11.10 -21.58
CA PRO A 470 36.63 12.07 -21.44
C PRO A 470 37.22 13.48 -21.23
N PRO A 471 36.65 14.53 -21.83
CA PRO A 471 37.10 15.89 -21.55
C PRO A 471 36.82 16.26 -20.09
N ALA A 472 37.82 16.86 -19.46
CA ALA A 472 37.73 17.47 -18.15
C ALA A 472 36.64 18.56 -18.13
N TYR A 473 35.85 18.58 -17.05
CA TYR A 473 34.99 19.71 -16.71
C TYR A 473 35.85 20.96 -16.43
N PRO A 474 35.52 22.15 -16.97
CA PRO A 474 36.13 23.38 -16.52
C PRO A 474 35.56 23.81 -15.15
N PRO A 475 36.36 24.45 -14.27
CA PRO A 475 35.94 24.87 -12.94
C PRO A 475 35.30 26.27 -12.91
N GLU A 476 34.43 26.44 -11.91
CA GLU A 476 33.97 27.70 -11.28
C GLU A 476 32.99 28.63 -12.03
N GLU A 477 31.82 28.85 -11.42
CA GLU A 477 31.55 30.11 -10.70
C GLU A 477 30.30 29.98 -9.80
N GLN A 478 30.52 29.95 -8.49
CA GLN A 478 29.57 30.45 -7.51
C GLN A 478 29.75 31.97 -7.41
N GLN A 479 28.73 32.77 -7.74
CA GLN A 479 28.38 33.97 -6.97
C GLN A 479 27.06 34.62 -7.44
N LYS A 480 26.23 34.97 -6.43
CA LYS A 480 25.17 36.00 -6.41
C LYS A 480 23.85 35.70 -7.16
N ARG A 481 22.86 35.18 -6.43
CA ARG A 481 21.78 35.97 -5.79
C ARG A 481 20.81 35.06 -5.05
#